data_AF-A0A249NZ37-F1
#
_entry.id   AF-A0A249NZ37-F1
#
_cell.length_a   1.000
_cell.length_b   1.000
_cell.length_c   1.000
_cell.angle_alpha   90.00
_cell.angle_beta   90.00
_cell.angle_gamma   90.00
#
_symmetry.space_group_name_H-M   'P 1'
#
loop_
_entity.id
_entity.type
_entity.pdbx_description
1 polymer ?
#
loop_
_entity_poly.entity_id
_entity_poly.type
_entity_poly.pdbx_seq_one_letter_code
_entity_poly.pdbx_strand_id
1 'polypeptide(L)'
;MSCDHWWEPETEWHRAWKEEFPAEWQESRHVAADGEIHIADVKTATGTVLEFQHSPISPNERASREGFYGRMAWFVNGTRLKKDLSSFQEALTYAWPADLKFRAWGMSDEASAIIERWRASRCPVLVDFGDGDFSSRWLPKNDLLWLLRYVHGGRVIATPVSRQSVIEHYLSGTPIRGFPSTASPPPRRRFPMQGFEAYLARRQARRPRF
;
A
#
# COMPACT_ATOMS: atom_id res chain seq x y z
N MET A 1 34.39 -8.97 -15.73
CA MET A 1 33.63 -9.15 -14.48
C MET A 1 32.92 -7.83 -14.24
N SER A 2 31.67 -7.74 -14.68
CA SER A 2 30.83 -6.55 -14.44
C SER A 2 30.36 -6.61 -12.99
N CYS A 3 30.57 -5.53 -12.25
CA CYS A 3 30.01 -5.37 -10.91
C CYS A 3 28.53 -5.00 -11.09
N ASP A 4 27.63 -5.54 -10.27
CA ASP A 4 26.20 -5.24 -10.38
C ASP A 4 25.98 -3.73 -10.16
N HIS A 5 25.54 -3.03 -11.20
CA HIS A 5 25.29 -1.60 -11.16
C HIS A 5 24.07 -1.23 -10.30
N TRP A 6 23.28 -2.22 -9.89
CA TRP A 6 22.13 -2.07 -8.99
C TRP A 6 22.49 -2.14 -7.50
N TRP A 7 23.76 -2.34 -7.17
CA TRP A 7 24.22 -2.46 -5.80
C TRP A 7 24.08 -1.16 -5.00
N GLU A 8 23.41 -1.24 -3.85
CA GLU A 8 23.34 -0.18 -2.85
C GLU A 8 23.99 -0.61 -1.52
N PRO A 9 24.51 0.33 -0.71
CA PRO A 9 24.95 0.02 0.65
C PRO A 9 23.79 -0.53 1.47
N GLU A 10 23.96 -1.73 2.02
CA GLU A 10 22.96 -2.37 2.86
C GLU A 10 22.69 -1.56 4.14
N THR A 11 21.43 -1.16 4.34
CA THR A 11 20.97 -0.49 5.57
C THR A 11 20.45 -1.52 6.57
N GLU A 12 20.35 -1.15 7.85
CA GLU A 12 19.72 -2.02 8.88
C GLU A 12 18.28 -2.40 8.51
N TRP A 13 17.53 -1.47 7.92
CA TRP A 13 16.18 -1.74 7.43
C TRP A 13 16.16 -2.78 6.30
N HIS A 14 17.11 -2.68 5.38
CA HIS A 14 17.26 -3.62 4.25
C HIS A 14 17.62 -5.02 4.75
N ARG A 15 18.61 -5.10 5.64
CA ARG A 15 19.02 -6.36 6.28
C ARG A 15 17.88 -7.00 7.07
N ALA A 16 17.19 -6.22 7.90
CA ALA A 16 16.07 -6.72 8.69
C ALA A 16 14.96 -7.30 7.81
N TRP A 17 14.71 -6.72 6.64
CA TRP A 17 13.77 -7.28 5.66
C TRP A 17 14.26 -8.57 5.01
N LYS A 18 15.55 -8.67 4.66
CA LYS A 18 16.14 -9.91 4.14
C LYS A 18 16.07 -11.04 5.15
N GLU A 19 16.34 -10.76 6.43
CA GLU A 19 16.33 -11.73 7.53
C GLU A 19 14.96 -12.37 7.79
N GLU A 20 13.86 -11.80 7.29
CA GLU A 20 12.52 -12.42 7.32
C GLU A 20 12.40 -13.63 6.38
N PHE A 21 13.38 -13.84 5.49
CA PHE A 21 13.38 -14.89 4.46
C PHE A 21 14.55 -15.86 4.63
N PRO A 22 14.41 -17.13 4.20
CA PRO A 22 15.48 -18.13 4.27
C PRO A 22 16.77 -17.64 3.60
N ALA A 23 17.91 -17.93 4.22
CA ALA A 23 19.22 -17.47 3.76
C ALA A 23 19.54 -17.91 2.32
N GLU A 24 19.06 -19.08 1.92
CA GLU A 24 19.22 -19.62 0.57
C GLU A 24 18.41 -18.86 -0.50
N TRP A 25 17.47 -18.01 -0.11
CA TRP A 25 16.70 -17.16 -1.02
C TRP A 25 17.31 -15.77 -1.19
N GLN A 26 18.18 -15.36 -0.26
CA GLN A 26 18.76 -14.02 -0.25
C GLN A 26 19.88 -13.90 -1.28
N GLU A 27 20.06 -12.69 -1.83
CA GLU A 27 21.17 -12.35 -2.74
C GLU A 27 21.27 -13.31 -3.95
N SER A 28 20.12 -13.59 -4.56
CA SER A 28 20.01 -14.56 -5.65
C SER A 28 20.55 -14.00 -6.96
N ARG A 29 21.54 -14.67 -7.55
CA ARG A 29 22.16 -14.25 -8.82
C ARG A 29 21.27 -14.58 -10.02
N HIS A 30 21.14 -13.61 -10.91
CA HIS A 30 20.43 -13.70 -12.17
C HIS A 30 21.34 -13.27 -13.31
N VAL A 31 21.41 -14.07 -14.37
CA VAL A 31 22.23 -13.79 -15.55
C VAL A 31 21.33 -13.27 -16.67
N ALA A 32 21.61 -12.07 -17.16
CA ALA A 32 20.96 -11.46 -18.29
C ALA A 32 21.37 -12.11 -19.62
N ALA A 33 20.61 -11.84 -20.68
CA ALA A 33 20.83 -12.44 -21.99
C ALA A 33 22.18 -12.03 -22.62
N ASP A 34 22.72 -10.88 -22.23
CA ASP A 34 24.03 -10.36 -22.62
C ASP A 34 25.17 -10.82 -21.69
N GLY A 35 24.85 -11.60 -20.65
CA GLY A 35 25.81 -12.13 -19.68
C GLY A 35 26.06 -11.23 -18.47
N GLU A 36 25.37 -10.09 -18.34
CA GLU A 36 25.41 -9.29 -17.11
C GLU A 36 24.81 -10.08 -15.93
N ILE A 37 25.37 -9.91 -14.73
CA ILE A 37 24.89 -10.57 -13.52
C ILE A 37 24.26 -9.53 -12.62
N HIS A 38 22.99 -9.73 -12.29
CA HIS A 38 22.23 -8.95 -11.32
C HIS A 38 21.95 -9.79 -10.08
N ILE A 39 21.93 -9.16 -8.91
CA ILE A 39 21.68 -9.82 -7.63
C ILE A 39 20.35 -9.33 -7.09
N ALA A 40 19.39 -10.25 -6.97
CA ALA A 40 18.11 -9.99 -6.36
C ALA A 40 18.22 -10.07 -4.83
N ASP A 41 17.58 -9.16 -4.09
CA ASP A 41 17.62 -9.18 -2.63
C ASP A 41 17.05 -10.49 -2.06
N VAL A 42 15.88 -10.90 -2.54
CA VAL A 42 15.25 -12.19 -2.20
C VAL A 42 14.58 -12.79 -3.43
N LYS A 43 14.75 -14.09 -3.65
CA LYS A 43 14.00 -14.88 -4.62
C LYS A 43 13.26 -16.01 -3.94
N THR A 44 11.94 -15.89 -3.87
CA THR A 44 11.07 -16.89 -3.24
C THR A 44 11.09 -18.23 -3.98
N ALA A 45 10.70 -19.32 -3.31
CA ALA A 45 10.55 -20.64 -3.94
C ALA A 45 9.57 -20.66 -5.13
N THR A 46 8.62 -19.70 -5.18
CA THR A 46 7.69 -19.54 -6.31
C THR A 46 8.27 -18.77 -7.51
N GLY A 47 9.53 -18.35 -7.41
CA GLY A 47 10.23 -17.54 -8.41
C GLY A 47 9.88 -16.05 -8.37
N THR A 48 9.13 -15.58 -7.37
CA THR A 48 8.89 -14.13 -7.17
C THR A 48 10.14 -13.49 -6.60
N VAL A 49 10.62 -12.43 -7.26
CA VAL A 49 11.73 -11.57 -6.79
C VAL A 49 11.17 -10.46 -5.88
N LEU A 50 11.81 -10.24 -4.75
CA LEU A 50 11.53 -9.13 -3.84
C LEU A 50 12.76 -8.24 -3.83
N GLU A 51 12.56 -6.94 -4.02
CA GLU A 51 13.62 -5.93 -3.92
C GLU A 51 13.24 -4.91 -2.85
N PHE A 52 14.19 -4.61 -1.98
CA PHE A 52 14.04 -3.68 -0.87
C PHE A 52 14.70 -2.35 -1.24
N GLN A 53 13.88 -1.34 -1.53
CA GLN A 53 14.34 -0.03 -1.94
C GLN A 53 14.39 0.93 -0.75
N HIS A 54 15.60 1.31 -0.35
CA HIS A 54 15.83 2.42 0.57
C HIS A 54 16.17 3.71 -0.21
N SER A 55 17.18 3.67 -1.07
CA SER A 55 17.72 4.88 -1.71
C SER A 55 16.80 5.43 -2.82
N PRO A 56 17.08 6.63 -3.37
CA PRO A 56 16.39 7.09 -4.57
C PRO A 56 16.67 6.17 -5.76
N ILE A 57 15.62 5.67 -6.40
CA ILE A 57 15.69 4.91 -7.66
C ILE A 57 15.12 5.73 -8.80
N SER A 58 15.80 5.76 -9.94
CA SER A 58 15.29 6.46 -11.13
C SER A 58 14.13 5.68 -11.76
N PRO A 59 13.18 6.35 -12.46
CA PRO A 59 12.10 5.67 -13.16
C PRO A 59 12.61 4.66 -14.21
N ASN A 60 13.72 4.98 -14.90
CA ASN A 60 14.33 4.11 -15.91
C ASN A 60 14.93 2.85 -15.28
N GLU A 61 15.65 3.02 -14.16
CA GLU A 61 16.22 1.89 -13.44
C GLU A 61 15.14 0.97 -12.86
N ARG A 62 14.10 1.55 -12.24
CA ARG A 62 12.95 0.77 -11.78
C ARG A 62 12.32 -0.02 -12.92
N ALA A 63 12.06 0.63 -14.06
CA ALA A 63 11.47 -0.04 -15.22
C ALA A 63 12.38 -1.13 -15.79
N SER A 64 13.71 -0.92 -15.76
CA SER A 64 14.70 -1.93 -16.16
C SER A 64 14.64 -3.15 -15.25
N ARG A 65 14.69 -2.96 -13.93
CA ARG A 65 14.59 -4.06 -12.94
C ARG A 65 13.27 -4.82 -13.06
N GLU A 66 12.15 -4.10 -13.15
CA GLU A 66 10.82 -4.71 -13.32
C GLU A 66 10.73 -5.54 -14.62
N GLY A 67 11.30 -5.02 -15.72
CA GLY A 67 11.34 -5.72 -17.01
C GLY A 67 12.28 -6.93 -16.99
N PHE A 68 13.39 -6.84 -16.27
CA PHE A 68 14.38 -7.90 -16.15
C PHE A 68 13.88 -9.09 -15.33
N TYR A 69 13.34 -8.83 -14.13
CA TYR A 69 12.89 -9.89 -13.23
C TYR A 69 11.49 -10.43 -13.58
N GLY A 70 10.62 -9.59 -14.16
CA GLY A 70 9.25 -9.96 -14.52
C GLY A 70 8.34 -10.14 -13.30
N ARG A 71 8.39 -11.30 -12.63
CA ARG A 71 7.57 -11.58 -11.45
C ARG A 71 8.24 -11.00 -10.20
N MET A 72 7.88 -9.77 -9.88
CA MET A 72 8.58 -9.00 -8.86
C MET A 72 7.62 -8.19 -7.96
N ALA A 73 8.05 -7.91 -6.71
CA ALA A 73 7.42 -6.94 -5.82
C ALA A 73 8.46 -6.01 -5.17
N TRP A 74 8.08 -4.74 -5.01
CA TRP A 74 8.88 -3.75 -4.32
C TRP A 74 8.49 -3.63 -2.86
N PHE A 75 9.49 -3.54 -1.99
CA PHE A 75 9.35 -3.10 -0.61
C PHE A 75 10.09 -1.77 -0.47
N VAL A 76 9.41 -0.75 0.05
CA VAL A 76 9.91 0.62 0.02
C VAL A 76 10.00 1.16 1.42
N ASN A 77 11.18 1.68 1.76
CA ASN A 77 11.37 2.37 3.03
C ASN A 77 10.69 3.75 2.97
N GLY A 78 9.52 3.86 3.61
CA GLY A 78 8.75 5.10 3.77
C GLY A 78 9.21 5.98 4.92
N THR A 79 10.20 5.55 5.72
CA THR A 79 10.77 6.34 6.83
C THR A 79 11.98 7.17 6.41
N ARG A 80 12.55 6.92 5.23
CA ARG A 80 13.76 7.61 4.75
C ARG A 80 13.60 9.12 4.65
N LEU A 81 12.51 9.62 4.05
CA LEU A 81 12.30 11.07 3.91
C LEU A 81 11.31 11.57 4.95
N LYS A 82 11.72 12.62 5.68
CA LYS A 82 10.98 13.21 6.81
C LYS A 82 9.50 13.55 6.52
N LYS A 83 9.16 13.85 5.25
CA LYS A 83 7.81 14.26 4.85
C LYS A 83 6.96 13.14 4.27
N ASP A 84 7.52 11.97 4.00
CA ASP A 84 6.77 10.90 3.33
C ASP A 84 5.61 10.41 4.19
N LEU A 85 5.86 10.14 5.48
CA LEU A 85 4.82 9.71 6.42
C LEU A 85 3.69 10.75 6.53
N SER A 86 4.02 12.01 6.84
CA SER A 86 3.02 13.05 7.08
C SER A 86 2.24 13.41 5.82
N SER A 87 2.88 13.49 4.66
CA SER A 87 2.19 13.75 3.39
C SER A 87 1.31 12.58 2.95
N PHE A 88 1.72 11.33 3.23
CA PHE A 88 0.90 10.17 2.96
C PHE A 88 -0.32 10.10 3.91
N GLN A 89 -0.14 10.42 5.19
CA GLN A 89 -1.25 10.56 6.15
C GLN A 89 -2.22 11.66 5.72
N GLU A 90 -1.72 12.82 5.29
CA GLU A 90 -2.54 13.91 4.76
C GLU A 90 -3.33 13.46 3.52
N ALA A 91 -2.70 12.77 2.58
CA ALA A 91 -3.36 12.21 1.40
C ALA A 91 -4.53 11.27 1.78
N LEU A 92 -4.37 10.45 2.82
CA LEU A 92 -5.45 9.57 3.32
C LEU A 92 -6.67 10.34 3.84
N THR A 93 -6.50 11.59 4.33
CA THR A 93 -7.63 12.40 4.83
C THR A 93 -8.58 12.84 3.72
N TYR A 94 -8.08 12.99 2.49
CA TYR A 94 -8.85 13.39 1.30
C TYR A 94 -9.21 12.21 0.39
N ALA A 95 -8.72 11.01 0.71
CA ALA A 95 -8.93 9.82 -0.08
C ALA A 95 -10.37 9.28 0.02
N TRP A 96 -10.85 8.66 -1.05
CA TRP A 96 -12.17 8.01 -1.04
C TRP A 96 -12.04 6.53 -0.69
N PRO A 97 -13.03 5.92 -0.02
CA PRO A 97 -13.04 4.47 0.16
C PRO A 97 -13.06 3.75 -1.19
N ALA A 98 -12.14 2.81 -1.40
CA ALA A 98 -12.19 1.91 -2.54
C ALA A 98 -13.13 0.74 -2.22
N ASP A 99 -14.02 0.40 -3.16
CA ASP A 99 -14.99 -0.69 -3.00
C ASP A 99 -14.32 -2.05 -3.19
N LEU A 100 -13.62 -2.51 -2.16
CA LEU A 100 -12.93 -3.78 -2.10
C LEU A 100 -13.37 -4.57 -0.86
N LYS A 101 -13.17 -5.90 -0.91
CA LYS A 101 -13.41 -6.80 0.25
C LYS A 101 -12.66 -6.34 1.50
N PHE A 102 -11.50 -5.72 1.30
CA PHE A 102 -10.69 -5.15 2.35
C PHE A 102 -10.78 -3.62 2.33
N ARG A 103 -10.56 -3.02 3.48
CA ARG A 103 -10.40 -1.57 3.63
C ARG A 103 -9.29 -1.12 2.69
N ALA A 104 -9.58 -0.12 1.86
CA ALA A 104 -8.64 0.46 0.94
C ALA A 104 -9.08 1.90 0.61
N TRP A 105 -8.13 2.72 0.21
CA TRP A 105 -8.35 4.13 -0.13
C TRP A 105 -7.87 4.39 -1.55
N GLY A 106 -8.76 4.95 -2.36
CA GLY A 106 -8.39 5.53 -3.65
C GLY A 106 -7.98 6.99 -3.49
N MET A 107 -6.91 7.38 -4.18
CA MET A 107 -6.43 8.76 -4.26
C MET A 107 -5.76 9.02 -5.62
N SER A 108 -5.42 10.28 -5.93
CA SER A 108 -4.59 10.57 -7.12
C SER A 108 -3.19 10.01 -6.93
N ASP A 109 -2.52 9.64 -8.03
CA ASP A 109 -1.14 9.17 -7.99
C ASP A 109 -0.11 10.31 -7.79
N GLU A 110 -0.58 11.55 -7.59
CA GLU A 110 0.19 12.71 -7.15
C GLU A 110 -0.13 13.14 -5.71
N ALA A 111 -0.97 12.38 -4.99
CA ALA A 111 -1.48 12.79 -3.68
C ALA A 111 -0.39 12.94 -2.59
N SER A 112 0.76 12.26 -2.74
CA SER A 112 1.93 12.45 -1.88
C SER A 112 3.22 12.14 -2.64
N ALA A 113 4.35 12.68 -2.18
CA ALA A 113 5.63 12.52 -2.85
C ALA A 113 6.07 11.05 -2.96
N ILE A 114 5.74 10.20 -1.97
CA ILE A 114 6.04 8.77 -2.04
C ILE A 114 5.16 8.06 -3.05
N ILE A 115 3.89 8.42 -3.18
CA ILE A 115 3.01 7.85 -4.20
C ILE A 115 3.49 8.27 -5.60
N GLU A 116 3.81 9.55 -5.79
CA GLU A 116 4.23 10.07 -7.08
C GLU A 116 5.53 9.41 -7.57
N ARG A 117 6.52 9.24 -6.68
CA ARG A 117 7.76 8.56 -7.04
C ARG A 117 7.52 7.16 -7.61
N TRP A 118 6.49 6.45 -7.13
CA TRP A 118 6.19 5.07 -7.50
C TRP A 118 5.11 4.91 -8.59
N ARG A 119 4.55 6.00 -9.12
CA ARG A 119 3.38 6.01 -10.02
C ARG A 119 3.46 5.20 -11.31
N ALA A 120 4.68 4.92 -11.79
CA ALA A 120 4.92 4.16 -13.01
C ALA A 120 5.32 2.70 -12.75
N SER A 121 5.27 2.23 -11.49
CA SER A 121 5.58 0.85 -11.17
C SER A 121 4.51 -0.10 -11.71
N ARG A 122 4.95 -1.14 -12.41
CA ARG A 122 4.09 -2.22 -12.93
C ARG A 122 3.94 -3.37 -11.94
N CYS A 123 4.75 -3.36 -10.90
CA CYS A 123 4.79 -4.35 -9.85
C CYS A 123 4.03 -3.87 -8.60
N PRO A 124 3.59 -4.78 -7.71
CA PRO A 124 3.12 -4.40 -6.39
C PRO A 124 4.19 -3.61 -5.62
N VAL A 125 3.77 -2.50 -4.99
CA VAL A 125 4.65 -1.68 -4.14
C VAL A 125 4.15 -1.71 -2.72
N LEU A 126 4.94 -2.24 -1.80
CA LEU A 126 4.68 -2.31 -0.36
C LEU A 126 5.49 -1.22 0.34
N VAL A 127 4.82 -0.21 0.86
CA VAL A 127 5.50 0.85 1.62
C VAL A 127 5.49 0.52 3.10
N ASP A 128 6.68 0.52 3.69
CA ASP A 128 6.94 0.33 5.11
C ASP A 128 7.27 1.68 5.76
N PHE A 129 6.34 2.18 6.59
CA PHE A 129 6.52 3.42 7.35
C PHE A 129 7.02 3.14 8.78
N GLY A 130 7.46 1.91 9.10
CA GLY A 130 7.89 1.52 10.44
C GLY A 130 6.79 1.75 11.47
N ASP A 131 7.13 2.43 12.57
CA ASP A 131 6.21 2.79 13.65
C ASP A 131 5.34 4.03 13.34
N GLY A 132 5.15 4.35 12.06
CA GLY A 132 4.30 5.44 11.62
C GLY A 132 2.86 5.28 12.14
N ASP A 133 2.33 6.31 12.79
CA ASP A 133 1.02 6.24 13.43
C ASP A 133 -0.12 6.36 12.40
N PHE A 134 -0.59 5.21 11.92
CA PHE A 134 -1.83 5.10 11.14
C PHE A 134 -3.02 4.68 12.01
N SER A 135 -2.85 4.73 13.34
CA SER A 135 -3.84 4.20 14.24
C SER A 135 -5.15 4.94 14.04
N SER A 136 -6.15 4.14 13.73
CA SER A 136 -7.54 4.53 13.73
C SER A 136 -8.27 3.43 14.50
N ARG A 137 -9.57 3.60 14.74
CA ARG A 137 -10.38 2.55 15.36
C ARG A 137 -10.29 1.18 14.65
N TRP A 138 -9.77 1.12 13.42
CA TRP A 138 -9.82 -0.03 12.55
C TRP A 138 -8.47 -0.55 12.06
N LEU A 139 -7.38 0.14 12.39
CA LEU A 139 -6.02 -0.26 12.00
C LEU A 139 -5.18 -0.53 13.25
N PRO A 140 -4.30 -1.54 13.22
CA PRO A 140 -3.37 -1.77 14.31
C PRO A 140 -2.39 -0.59 14.41
N LYS A 141 -1.81 -0.43 15.59
CA LYS A 141 -0.83 0.62 15.85
C LYS A 141 0.51 0.35 15.13
N ASN A 142 0.89 -0.92 15.03
CA ASN A 142 2.16 -1.38 14.48
C ASN A 142 1.93 -2.45 13.40
N ASP A 143 3.01 -2.92 12.76
CA ASP A 143 3.03 -4.02 11.78
C ASP A 143 2.15 -3.80 10.55
N LEU A 144 2.09 -2.55 10.09
CA LEU A 144 1.32 -2.13 8.94
C LEU A 144 2.22 -1.85 7.74
N LEU A 145 1.87 -2.43 6.60
CA LEU A 145 2.38 -2.02 5.30
C LEU A 145 1.25 -1.45 4.46
N TRP A 146 1.62 -0.59 3.51
CA TRP A 146 0.70 -0.04 2.52
C TRP A 146 0.99 -0.64 1.16
N LEU A 147 0.11 -1.51 0.71
CA LEU A 147 0.14 -2.06 -0.64
C LEU A 147 -0.48 -1.05 -1.61
N LEU A 148 0.36 -0.44 -2.45
CA LEU A 148 -0.04 0.46 -3.51
C LEU A 148 -0.28 -0.32 -4.80
N ARG A 149 -1.45 -0.08 -5.42
CA ARG A 149 -1.79 -0.56 -6.75
C ARG A 149 -2.19 0.61 -7.61
N TYR A 150 -1.32 0.95 -8.56
CA TYR A 150 -1.60 1.99 -9.54
C TYR A 150 -2.62 1.50 -10.56
N VAL A 151 -3.62 2.33 -10.83
CA VAL A 151 -4.70 2.04 -11.77
C VAL A 151 -4.76 3.13 -12.83
N HIS A 152 -5.43 2.84 -13.95
CA HIS A 152 -5.55 3.81 -15.05
C HIS A 152 -6.19 5.13 -14.60
N GLY A 153 -5.80 6.22 -15.26
CA GLY A 153 -6.37 7.55 -15.05
C GLY A 153 -5.77 8.33 -13.88
N GLY A 154 -4.49 8.13 -13.57
CA GLY A 154 -3.77 8.92 -12.55
C GLY A 154 -4.25 8.62 -11.12
N ARG A 155 -4.47 7.34 -10.81
CA ARG A 155 -5.04 6.92 -9.54
C ARG A 155 -4.22 5.79 -8.92
N VAL A 156 -4.24 5.75 -7.61
CA VAL A 156 -3.65 4.66 -6.82
C VAL A 156 -4.68 4.17 -5.80
N ILE A 157 -4.68 2.87 -5.57
CA ILE A 157 -5.39 2.24 -4.46
C ILE A 157 -4.35 1.86 -3.41
N ALA A 158 -4.46 2.47 -2.24
CA ALA A 158 -3.64 2.17 -1.07
C ALA A 158 -4.41 1.22 -0.15
N THR A 159 -3.89 0.01 0.03
CA THR A 159 -4.49 -1.03 0.87
C THR A 159 -3.61 -1.31 2.08
N PRO A 160 -4.09 -1.06 3.32
CA PRO A 160 -3.39 -1.49 4.53
C PRO A 160 -3.37 -3.03 4.60
N VAL A 161 -2.19 -3.59 4.83
CA VAL A 161 -1.98 -5.04 4.99
C VAL A 161 -1.07 -5.29 6.19
N SER A 162 -1.22 -6.45 6.82
CA SER A 162 -0.33 -6.86 7.91
C SER A 162 1.05 -7.23 7.36
N ARG A 163 2.12 -6.74 8.00
CA ARG A 163 3.51 -7.14 7.72
C ARG A 163 3.66 -8.67 7.73
N GLN A 164 3.20 -9.31 8.79
CA GLN A 164 3.24 -10.77 8.95
C GLN A 164 2.53 -11.50 7.79
N SER A 165 1.35 -11.03 7.37
CA SER A 165 0.63 -11.68 6.27
C SER A 165 1.33 -11.54 4.92
N VAL A 166 2.10 -10.46 4.72
CA VAL A 166 2.92 -10.27 3.51
C VAL A 166 4.12 -11.22 3.53
N ILE A 167 4.77 -11.38 4.68
CA ILE A 167 5.87 -12.34 4.85
C ILE A 167 5.36 -13.76 4.59
N GLU A 168 4.26 -14.17 5.24
CA GLU A 168 3.62 -15.49 5.02
C GLU A 168 3.24 -15.73 3.56
N HIS A 169 2.78 -14.69 2.85
CA HIS A 169 2.47 -14.78 1.44
C HIS A 169 3.68 -15.19 0.61
N TYR A 170 4.83 -14.56 0.85
CA TYR A 170 6.05 -14.85 0.09
C TYR A 170 6.78 -16.11 0.56
N LEU A 171 6.59 -16.52 1.83
CA LEU A 171 7.11 -17.79 2.35
C LEU A 171 6.31 -19.02 1.86
N SER A 172 4.98 -18.92 1.84
CA SER A 172 4.10 -20.10 1.71
C SER A 172 3.01 -20.00 0.63
N GLY A 173 2.86 -18.85 -0.01
CA GLY A 173 1.78 -18.59 -0.96
C GLY A 173 0.43 -18.25 -0.32
N THR A 174 0.37 -18.09 1.01
CA THR A 174 -0.86 -17.68 1.71
C THR A 174 -1.37 -16.35 1.17
N PRO A 175 -2.67 -16.16 0.89
CA PRO A 175 -3.17 -14.87 0.39
C PRO A 175 -2.90 -13.73 1.39
N ILE A 176 -2.41 -12.59 0.87
CA ILE A 176 -2.21 -11.38 1.69
C ILE A 176 -3.57 -10.95 2.28
N ARG A 177 -3.62 -10.84 3.60
CA ARG A 177 -4.80 -10.43 4.36
C ARG A 177 -4.77 -8.90 4.52
N GLY A 178 -5.77 -8.24 3.95
CA GLY A 178 -6.10 -6.86 4.29
C GLY A 178 -7.00 -6.79 5.52
N PHE A 179 -7.24 -5.58 6.03
CA PHE A 179 -8.17 -5.36 7.13
C PHE A 179 -9.61 -5.33 6.59
N PRO A 180 -10.59 -5.99 7.25
CA PRO A 180 -11.96 -6.05 6.74
C PRO A 180 -12.58 -4.65 6.62
N SER A 181 -13.27 -4.41 5.51
CA SER A 181 -14.13 -3.25 5.34
C SER A 181 -15.33 -3.40 6.26
N THR A 182 -15.38 -2.69 7.38
CA THR A 182 -16.61 -2.58 8.16
C THR A 182 -17.56 -1.68 7.40
N ALA A 183 -18.28 -2.23 6.41
CA ALA A 183 -19.51 -1.65 5.93
C ALA A 183 -20.55 -1.70 7.06
N SER A 184 -20.39 -0.87 8.10
CA SER A 184 -21.57 -0.32 8.74
C SER A 184 -22.06 0.78 7.80
N PRO A 185 -23.32 0.76 7.34
CA PRO A 185 -23.86 1.93 6.66
C PRO A 185 -23.62 3.15 7.58
N PRO A 186 -23.36 4.35 7.03
CA PRO A 186 -23.26 5.52 7.87
C PRO A 186 -24.49 5.53 8.78
N PRO A 187 -24.38 5.85 10.09
CA PRO A 187 -25.57 6.03 10.91
C PRO A 187 -26.45 6.98 10.12
N ARG A 188 -27.67 6.54 9.77
CA ARG A 188 -28.63 7.39 9.07
C ARG A 188 -28.61 8.71 9.83
N ARG A 189 -28.07 9.77 9.22
CA ARG A 189 -28.23 11.11 9.78
C ARG A 189 -29.74 11.28 9.84
N ARG A 190 -30.33 11.08 11.03
CA ARG A 190 -31.63 11.64 11.34
C ARG A 190 -31.35 13.13 11.32
N PHE A 191 -31.50 13.73 10.15
CA PHE A 191 -31.84 15.14 10.11
C PHE A 191 -33.07 15.25 11.01
N PRO A 192 -33.04 16.03 12.10
CA PRO A 192 -34.28 16.39 12.75
C PRO A 192 -35.10 17.05 11.64
N MET A 193 -36.22 16.40 11.26
CA MET A 193 -37.19 16.98 10.34
C MET A 193 -37.77 18.20 11.06
N GLN A 194 -37.11 19.35 10.97
CA GLN A 194 -37.72 20.62 11.31
C GLN A 194 -38.94 20.77 10.40
N GLY A 195 -40.12 20.61 10.98
CA GLY A 195 -41.40 20.78 10.29
C GLY A 195 -42.35 19.57 10.31
N PHE A 196 -41.94 18.37 10.77
CA PHE A 196 -42.86 17.24 10.81
C PHE A 196 -43.97 17.41 11.87
N GLU A 197 -43.64 17.99 13.02
CA GLU A 197 -44.65 18.34 14.04
C GLU A 197 -45.59 19.46 13.58
N ALA A 198 -45.07 20.46 12.85
CA ALA A 198 -45.89 21.53 12.27
C ALA A 198 -46.86 21.00 11.19
N TYR A 199 -46.45 19.97 10.43
CA TYR A 199 -47.31 19.29 9.46
C TYR A 199 -48.43 18.48 10.14
N LEU A 200 -48.11 17.76 11.23
CA LEU A 200 -49.11 17.00 12.01
C LEU A 200 -50.11 17.92 12.73
N ALA A 201 -49.64 19.03 13.31
CA ALA A 201 -50.49 20.01 13.99
C ALA A 201 -51.49 20.68 13.03
N ARG A 202 -51.07 21.03 11.80
CA ARG A 202 -51.97 21.59 10.77
C ARG A 202 -53.03 20.61 10.27
N ARG A 203 -52.76 19.30 10.36
CA ARG A 203 -53.67 18.26 9.88
C ARG A 203 -54.72 17.85 10.92
N GLN A 204 -54.44 18.01 12.22
CA GLN A 204 -55.44 17.80 13.28
C GLN A 204 -56.41 18.99 13.44
N ALA A 205 -56.00 20.21 13.11
CA ALA A 205 -56.86 21.40 13.17
C ALA A 205 -57.93 21.48 12.07
N ARG A 206 -57.96 20.55 11.10
CA ARG A 206 -58.86 20.55 9.93
C ARG A 206 -59.88 19.42 9.91
N ARG A 207 -60.27 18.87 11.07
CA ARG A 207 -61.47 18.03 11.15
C ARG A 207 -62.70 18.89 11.48
N PRO A 208 -63.76 18.89 10.67
CA PRO A 208 -65.00 19.56 11.02
C PRO A 208 -65.61 18.87 12.24
N ARG A 209 -66.05 19.66 13.22
CA ARG A 209 -66.90 19.19 14.31
C ARG A 209 -68.28 18.90 13.72
N PHE A 210 -68.67 17.62 13.71
CA PHE A 210 -70.08 17.23 13.69
C PHE A 210 -70.59 17.22 15.13
#